data_AF-A0A804KEJ3-F1
#
_entry.id   AF-A0A804KEJ3-F1
#
_cell.length_a   1.000
_cell.length_b   1.000
_cell.length_c   1.000
_cell.angle_alpha   90.00
_cell.angle_beta   90.00
_cell.angle_gamma   90.00
#
_symmetry.space_group_name_H-M   'P 1'
#
loop_
_entity.id
_entity.type
_entity.pdbx_description
1 polymer ?
#
loop_
_entity_poly.entity_id
_entity_poly.type
_entity_poly.pdbx_seq_one_letter_code
_entity_poly.pdbx_strand_id
1 'polypeptide(L)'
;MASEKEASRGLEWQVTVPGGSSVKLESDSVPTAAGWRMHRLKSALTSKVFDFASTVRKIAADDPRKVVHCMKVGLALALVSVFYYTRPLYDGVGGAAMWAVMTVVVVFEFTVGGSLYKGLNRATATLSAGSVAFGIHWLAIKSGRTADHIILGASVFLLSSAATFSKFIPTIKARFDYGVTIFILTFNLVAVSSYRVEKLLALAQWRFCTITIGFCICLTVCVVICPVWAGEELHRLVMRNMEKLADSLEESVAEYLEEEGGVDCNQKLGQKSQGYKCVLNSKSSEDSLANLARWEPSHGCFSFQHPWRRYLEVGAAMRQCAYCIESLDSCINSENQQPPDSVKKHLAKVYAKVTTESSKVLKELASSFRSMRKPSSIDYLVEDMKNTADELQNALGSLPQEATSLIVETLPLITAASLLIEVSVRVEGVVHAVKEITALPCFKPTNGEELKAQNKAPSTVA
;
A
#
# COMPACT_ATOMS: atom_id res chain seq x y z
N MET A 1 -44.09 44.63 49.48
CA MET A 1 -43.10 43.75 48.84
C MET A 1 -43.29 43.94 47.33
N ALA A 2 -42.49 44.69 46.58
CA ALA A 2 -41.05 44.99 46.68
C ALA A 2 -40.22 43.69 46.80
N SER A 3 -39.22 43.38 45.96
CA SER A 3 -38.67 44.12 44.80
C SER A 3 -37.77 43.17 43.95
N GLU A 4 -37.18 43.49 42.80
CA GLU A 4 -37.00 44.75 42.04
C GLU A 4 -36.97 44.48 40.50
N LYS A 5 -36.40 45.38 39.69
CA LYS A 5 -35.82 45.13 38.35
C LYS A 5 -34.39 45.68 38.34
N GLU A 6 -33.38 44.87 38.00
CA GLU A 6 -32.06 45.41 37.67
C GLU A 6 -31.95 45.72 36.17
N ALA A 7 -31.46 46.92 35.87
CA ALA A 7 -31.15 47.39 34.53
C ALA A 7 -29.63 47.57 34.40
N SER A 8 -29.00 46.86 33.47
CA SER A 8 -27.61 47.19 33.09
C SER A 8 -27.61 48.39 32.14
N ARG A 9 -27.01 49.48 32.59
CA ARG A 9 -26.94 50.74 31.85
C ARG A 9 -25.97 50.63 30.68
N GLY A 10 -26.43 50.98 29.48
CA GLY A 10 -25.53 51.32 28.38
C GLY A 10 -24.78 52.62 28.72
N LEU A 11 -23.45 52.59 28.63
CA LEU A 11 -22.60 53.77 28.77
C LEU A 11 -22.49 54.49 27.41
N GLU A 12 -23.52 55.26 27.07
CA GLU A 12 -23.41 56.28 26.02
C GLU A 12 -22.76 57.53 26.61
N TRP A 13 -21.56 57.85 26.12
CA TRP A 13 -20.89 59.11 26.43
C TRP A 13 -21.51 60.25 25.61
N GLN A 14 -22.50 60.94 26.18
CA GLN A 14 -23.00 62.20 25.62
C GLN A 14 -22.04 63.35 25.96
N VAL A 15 -21.44 63.95 24.93
CA VAL A 15 -20.74 65.23 25.02
C VAL A 15 -21.64 66.31 24.45
N THR A 16 -22.23 67.13 25.31
CA THR A 16 -23.03 68.30 24.92
C THR A 16 -22.09 69.45 24.53
N VAL A 17 -22.03 69.76 23.24
CA VAL A 17 -21.35 70.97 22.72
C VAL A 17 -22.41 72.03 22.39
N PRO A 18 -22.33 73.25 22.96
CA PRO A 18 -23.28 74.32 22.67
C PRO A 18 -22.88 75.13 21.43
N GLY A 19 -23.86 75.53 20.62
CA GLY A 19 -23.67 76.40 19.45
C GLY A 19 -23.55 75.62 18.14
N GLY A 20 -24.43 75.93 17.18
CA GLY A 20 -24.61 75.12 15.98
C GLY A 20 -23.72 75.52 14.80
N SER A 21 -23.31 74.52 14.03
CA SER A 21 -23.33 74.59 12.56
C SER A 21 -23.56 73.18 12.00
N SER A 22 -24.36 73.07 10.95
CA SER A 22 -24.64 71.79 10.29
C SER A 22 -23.52 71.48 9.30
N VAL A 23 -22.76 70.41 9.56
CA VAL A 23 -21.87 69.81 8.57
C VAL A 23 -22.39 68.41 8.26
N LYS A 24 -22.94 68.27 7.06
CA LYS A 24 -23.46 67.01 6.52
C LYS A 24 -22.28 66.11 6.17
N LEU A 25 -21.83 65.30 7.14
CA LEU A 25 -20.79 64.29 6.93
C LEU A 25 -21.37 63.17 6.07
N GLU A 26 -20.89 63.10 4.83
CA GLU A 26 -21.25 62.06 3.88
C GLU A 26 -20.72 60.72 4.40
N SER A 27 -21.62 59.77 4.60
CA SER A 27 -21.28 58.47 5.20
C SER A 27 -20.54 57.61 4.17
N ASP A 28 -19.22 57.76 4.10
CA ASP A 28 -18.35 56.79 3.45
C ASP A 28 -18.70 55.39 3.96
N SER A 29 -19.12 54.52 3.04
CA SER A 29 -19.64 53.20 3.38
C SER A 29 -18.50 52.28 3.81
N VAL A 30 -18.13 52.35 5.10
CA VAL A 30 -17.17 51.44 5.73
C VAL A 30 -17.60 50.00 5.41
N PRO A 31 -16.76 49.19 4.72
CA PRO A 31 -17.15 47.83 4.39
C PRO A 31 -17.34 47.05 5.69
N THR A 32 -18.59 46.64 5.95
CA THR A 32 -18.97 46.04 7.23
C THR A 32 -18.05 44.87 7.59
N ALA A 33 -17.79 44.66 8.88
CA ALA A 33 -16.89 43.58 9.34
C ALA A 33 -17.28 42.19 8.80
N ALA A 34 -18.56 41.99 8.47
CA ALA A 34 -19.07 40.81 7.76
C ALA A 34 -18.44 40.62 6.35
N GLY A 35 -18.27 41.70 5.57
CA GLY A 35 -17.63 41.66 4.25
C GLY A 35 -16.17 41.22 4.32
N TRP A 36 -15.39 41.78 5.25
CA TRP A 36 -14.01 41.36 5.51
C TRP A 36 -13.91 39.89 5.97
N ARG A 37 -14.83 39.46 6.85
CA ARG A 37 -14.90 38.07 7.34
C ARG A 37 -15.24 37.10 6.21
N MET A 38 -16.17 37.46 5.32
CA MET A 38 -16.55 36.68 4.14
C MET A 38 -15.45 36.67 3.06
N HIS A 39 -14.72 37.77 2.88
CA HIS A 39 -13.55 37.81 1.99
C HIS A 39 -12.43 36.88 2.49
N ARG A 40 -12.08 36.93 3.79
CA ARG A 40 -11.12 35.99 4.40
C ARG A 40 -11.56 34.53 4.28
N LEU A 41 -12.86 34.25 4.43
CA LEU A 41 -13.39 32.89 4.28
C LEU A 41 -13.27 32.41 2.83
N LYS A 42 -13.60 33.26 1.84
CA LYS A 42 -13.39 32.95 0.41
C LYS A 42 -11.90 32.74 0.10
N SER A 43 -11.00 33.61 0.57
CA SER A 43 -9.57 33.50 0.30
C SER A 43 -8.95 32.24 0.92
N ALA A 44 -9.36 31.88 2.15
CA ALA A 44 -8.95 30.65 2.81
C ALA A 44 -9.54 29.38 2.16
N LEU A 45 -10.73 29.48 1.53
CA LEU A 45 -11.27 28.39 0.74
C LEU A 45 -10.50 28.23 -0.57
N THR A 46 -10.18 29.32 -1.26
CA THR A 46 -9.39 29.29 -2.51
C THR A 46 -7.96 28.81 -2.29
N SER A 47 -7.30 29.17 -1.17
CA SER A 47 -5.98 28.65 -0.85
C SER A 47 -6.04 27.13 -0.61
N LYS A 48 -6.99 26.64 0.20
CA LYS A 48 -7.19 25.20 0.41
C LYS A 48 -7.49 24.43 -0.87
N VAL A 49 -8.28 25.01 -1.79
CA VAL A 49 -8.53 24.41 -3.12
C VAL A 49 -7.26 24.39 -3.96
N PHE A 50 -6.42 25.44 -3.90
CA PHE A 50 -5.14 25.48 -4.60
C PHE A 50 -4.13 24.47 -4.02
N ASP A 51 -4.02 24.37 -2.69
CA ASP A 51 -3.17 23.40 -1.99
C ASP A 51 -3.58 21.97 -2.35
N PHE A 52 -4.88 21.68 -2.33
CA PHE A 52 -5.45 20.40 -2.77
C PHE A 52 -5.16 20.13 -4.25
N ALA A 53 -5.38 21.11 -5.14
CA ALA A 53 -5.09 20.97 -6.57
C ALA A 53 -3.59 20.75 -6.84
N SER A 54 -2.70 21.38 -6.07
CA SER A 54 -1.26 21.14 -6.15
C SER A 54 -0.89 19.72 -5.70
N THR A 55 -1.57 19.21 -4.67
CA THR A 55 -1.39 17.84 -4.16
C THR A 55 -1.90 16.80 -5.15
N VAL A 56 -3.08 17.01 -5.74
CA VAL A 56 -3.62 16.17 -6.82
C VAL A 56 -2.69 16.17 -8.04
N ARG A 57 -2.13 17.34 -8.42
CA ARG A 57 -1.17 17.45 -9.52
C ARG A 57 0.11 16.66 -9.24
N LYS A 58 0.65 16.69 -8.00
CA LYS A 58 1.79 15.86 -7.58
C LYS A 58 1.45 14.38 -7.71
N ILE A 59 0.37 13.91 -7.07
CA ILE A 59 -0.07 12.50 -7.14
C ILE A 59 -0.26 12.00 -8.58
N ALA A 60 -0.78 12.86 -9.47
CA ALA A 60 -0.98 12.57 -10.89
C ALA A 60 0.33 12.53 -11.69
N ALA A 61 1.33 13.35 -11.34
CA ALA A 61 2.66 13.33 -11.95
C ALA A 61 3.52 12.16 -11.44
N ASP A 62 3.43 11.84 -10.15
CA ASP A 62 4.20 10.77 -9.50
C ASP A 62 3.79 9.37 -9.99
N ASP A 63 2.49 9.18 -10.31
CA ASP A 63 2.02 7.93 -10.93
C ASP A 63 0.82 8.18 -11.88
N PRO A 64 1.07 8.40 -13.18
CA PRO A 64 0.01 8.67 -14.15
C PRO A 64 -0.96 7.50 -14.32
N ARG A 65 -0.59 6.27 -13.90
CA ARG A 65 -1.48 5.09 -13.96
C ARG A 65 -2.70 5.28 -13.05
N LYS A 66 -2.58 6.08 -11.98
CA LYS A 66 -3.71 6.44 -11.10
C LYS A 66 -4.74 7.30 -11.83
N VAL A 67 -4.29 8.26 -12.64
CA VAL A 67 -5.19 9.10 -13.47
C VAL A 67 -5.93 8.23 -14.49
N VAL A 68 -5.20 7.34 -15.16
CA VAL A 68 -5.79 6.38 -16.11
C VAL A 68 -6.79 5.45 -15.40
N HIS A 69 -6.49 4.96 -14.20
CA HIS A 69 -7.42 4.16 -13.40
C HIS A 69 -8.71 4.94 -13.05
N CYS A 70 -8.63 6.19 -12.60
CA CYS A 70 -9.82 7.02 -12.35
C CYS A 70 -10.68 7.18 -13.62
N MET A 71 -10.04 7.40 -14.78
CA MET A 71 -10.73 7.48 -16.06
C MET A 71 -11.36 6.14 -16.48
N LYS A 72 -10.72 5.00 -16.20
CA LYS A 72 -11.30 3.67 -16.40
C LYS A 72 -12.56 3.44 -15.54
N VAL A 73 -12.53 3.80 -14.26
CA VAL A 73 -13.71 3.69 -13.37
C VAL A 73 -14.87 4.52 -13.92
N GLY A 74 -14.59 5.78 -14.32
CA GLY A 74 -15.58 6.66 -14.95
C GLY A 74 -16.16 6.07 -16.25
N LEU A 75 -15.30 5.50 -17.12
CA LEU A 75 -15.74 4.84 -18.34
C LEU A 75 -16.58 3.59 -18.06
N ALA A 76 -16.19 2.73 -17.11
CA ALA A 76 -16.97 1.55 -16.74
C ALA A 76 -18.36 1.92 -16.21
N LEU A 77 -18.45 2.97 -15.39
CA LEU A 77 -19.74 3.52 -14.93
C LEU A 77 -20.56 4.10 -16.09
N ALA A 78 -19.94 4.84 -17.02
CA ALA A 78 -20.62 5.37 -18.20
C ALA A 78 -21.15 4.25 -19.11
N LEU A 79 -20.35 3.21 -19.36
CA LEU A 79 -20.76 2.03 -20.15
C LEU A 79 -21.92 1.28 -19.49
N VAL A 80 -21.88 1.07 -18.18
CA VAL A 80 -23.02 0.48 -17.43
C VAL A 80 -24.26 1.37 -17.55
N SER A 81 -24.15 2.69 -17.36
CA SER A 81 -25.29 3.60 -17.50
C SER A 81 -25.89 3.59 -18.91
N VAL A 82 -25.06 3.63 -19.96
CA VAL A 82 -25.50 3.53 -21.36
C VAL A 82 -26.20 2.19 -21.62
N PHE A 83 -25.67 1.08 -21.11
CA PHE A 83 -26.30 -0.23 -21.20
C PHE A 83 -27.73 -0.25 -20.62
N TYR A 84 -27.98 0.49 -19.53
CA TYR A 84 -29.33 0.62 -18.95
C TYR A 84 -30.25 1.64 -19.62
N TYR A 85 -29.72 2.68 -20.28
CA TYR A 85 -30.55 3.66 -20.98
C TYR A 85 -31.08 3.17 -22.34
N THR A 86 -30.59 2.03 -22.85
CA THR A 86 -31.14 1.42 -24.06
C THR A 86 -32.48 0.71 -23.77
N ARG A 87 -33.57 1.25 -24.33
CA ARG A 87 -34.97 0.83 -24.05
C ARG A 87 -35.21 -0.68 -23.95
N PRO A 88 -34.75 -1.54 -24.88
CA PRO A 88 -35.05 -2.98 -24.83
C PRO A 88 -34.56 -3.71 -23.57
N LEU A 89 -33.58 -3.13 -22.85
CA LEU A 89 -32.99 -3.70 -21.64
C LEU A 89 -33.49 -3.03 -20.36
N TYR A 90 -34.03 -1.81 -20.44
CA TYR A 90 -34.69 -1.15 -19.32
C TYR A 90 -35.95 -1.91 -18.89
N ASP A 91 -36.78 -2.32 -19.86
CA ASP A 91 -38.05 -3.01 -19.58
C ASP A 91 -37.86 -4.43 -19.00
N GLY A 92 -36.72 -5.07 -19.27
CA GLY A 92 -36.37 -6.37 -18.67
C GLY A 92 -35.69 -6.27 -17.29
N VAL A 93 -34.99 -5.17 -17.00
CA VAL A 93 -33.95 -5.14 -15.96
C VAL A 93 -33.97 -3.88 -15.06
N GLY A 94 -34.82 -2.90 -15.33
CA GLY A 94 -34.76 -1.55 -14.75
C GLY A 94 -34.71 -1.49 -13.22
N GLY A 95 -35.48 -2.33 -12.51
CA GLY A 95 -35.46 -2.41 -11.04
C GLY A 95 -34.18 -2.99 -10.45
N ALA A 96 -33.35 -3.67 -11.26
CA ALA A 96 -32.07 -4.27 -10.85
C ALA A 96 -30.85 -3.43 -11.27
N ALA A 97 -31.01 -2.33 -11.99
CA ALA A 97 -29.90 -1.51 -12.52
C ALA A 97 -28.92 -1.02 -11.43
N MET A 98 -29.44 -0.69 -10.24
CA MET A 98 -28.62 -0.31 -9.07
C MET A 98 -27.56 -1.38 -8.73
N TRP A 99 -27.84 -2.67 -8.94
CA TRP A 99 -26.91 -3.75 -8.59
C TRP A 99 -25.68 -3.80 -9.48
N ALA A 100 -25.81 -3.44 -10.76
CA ALA A 100 -24.68 -3.36 -11.69
C ALA A 100 -23.79 -2.13 -11.41
N VAL A 101 -24.39 -0.96 -11.17
CA VAL A 101 -23.65 0.26 -10.77
C VAL A 101 -22.92 0.02 -9.45
N MET A 102 -23.61 -0.52 -8.44
CA MET A 102 -23.01 -0.95 -7.17
C MET A 102 -22.03 -2.13 -7.31
N THR A 103 -22.01 -2.81 -8.47
CA THR A 103 -20.97 -3.81 -8.77
C THR A 103 -19.71 -3.10 -9.21
N VAL A 104 -19.78 -2.24 -10.23
CA VAL A 104 -18.62 -1.45 -10.70
C VAL A 104 -17.99 -0.68 -9.54
N VAL A 105 -18.76 0.11 -8.78
CA VAL A 105 -18.21 0.94 -7.68
C VAL A 105 -17.46 0.13 -6.62
N VAL A 106 -17.89 -1.09 -6.32
CA VAL A 106 -17.33 -1.89 -5.21
C VAL A 106 -16.26 -2.88 -5.69
N VAL A 107 -16.38 -3.38 -6.92
CA VAL A 107 -15.50 -4.40 -7.53
C VAL A 107 -14.31 -3.79 -8.25
N PHE A 108 -14.46 -2.63 -8.89
CA PHE A 108 -13.39 -2.01 -9.67
C PHE A 108 -12.24 -1.60 -8.73
N GLU A 109 -11.08 -2.20 -8.93
CA GLU A 109 -9.88 -2.04 -8.10
C GLU A 109 -8.72 -1.49 -8.92
N PHE A 110 -7.67 -1.00 -8.24
CA PHE A 110 -6.51 -0.45 -8.93
C PHE A 110 -5.82 -1.48 -9.84
N THR A 111 -5.80 -2.75 -9.42
CA THR A 111 -5.21 -3.87 -10.16
C THR A 111 -6.27 -4.75 -10.82
N VAL A 112 -5.88 -5.42 -11.91
CA VAL A 112 -6.71 -6.44 -12.58
C VAL A 112 -7.02 -7.59 -11.63
N GLY A 113 -6.02 -8.08 -10.88
CA GLY A 113 -6.19 -9.11 -9.85
C GLY A 113 -7.16 -8.72 -8.74
N GLY A 114 -7.14 -7.46 -8.29
CA GLY A 114 -8.13 -6.90 -7.35
C GLY A 114 -9.56 -6.98 -7.89
N SER A 115 -9.73 -6.59 -9.15
CA SER A 115 -11.03 -6.56 -9.82
C SER A 115 -11.60 -7.97 -10.05
N LEU A 116 -10.74 -8.91 -10.46
CA LEU A 116 -11.06 -10.33 -10.58
C LEU A 116 -11.41 -10.96 -9.22
N TYR A 117 -10.55 -10.76 -8.21
CA TYR A 117 -10.77 -11.21 -6.84
C TYR A 117 -12.14 -10.79 -6.30
N LYS A 118 -12.45 -9.48 -6.35
CA LYS A 118 -13.72 -8.98 -5.85
C LYS A 118 -14.90 -9.46 -6.70
N GLY A 119 -14.79 -9.41 -8.03
CA GLY A 119 -15.90 -9.70 -8.91
C GLY A 119 -16.30 -11.17 -8.93
N LEU A 120 -15.33 -12.09 -8.98
CA LEU A 120 -15.57 -13.53 -8.86
C LEU A 120 -16.15 -13.89 -7.48
N ASN A 121 -15.61 -13.30 -6.41
CA ASN A 121 -16.15 -13.50 -5.08
C ASN A 121 -17.58 -12.94 -4.94
N ARG A 122 -17.88 -11.80 -5.58
CA ARG A 122 -19.24 -11.23 -5.59
C ARG A 122 -20.23 -12.14 -6.29
N ALA A 123 -19.92 -12.57 -7.52
CA ALA A 123 -20.78 -13.46 -8.31
C ALA A 123 -21.02 -14.79 -7.58
N THR A 124 -19.94 -15.41 -7.08
CA THR A 124 -20.01 -16.70 -6.35
C THR A 124 -20.79 -16.57 -5.04
N ALA A 125 -20.55 -15.51 -4.25
CA ALA A 125 -21.25 -15.26 -3.00
C ALA A 125 -22.73 -14.93 -3.20
N THR A 126 -23.08 -14.17 -4.23
CA THR A 126 -24.48 -13.89 -4.56
C THR A 126 -25.20 -15.15 -5.03
N LEU A 127 -24.56 -15.99 -5.86
CA LEU A 127 -25.13 -17.25 -6.31
C LEU A 127 -25.37 -18.21 -5.13
N SER A 128 -24.34 -18.45 -4.30
CA SER A 128 -24.46 -19.36 -3.15
C SER A 128 -25.45 -18.85 -2.10
N ALA A 129 -25.47 -17.55 -1.80
CA ALA A 129 -26.45 -16.94 -0.90
C ALA A 129 -27.89 -17.10 -1.44
N GLY A 130 -28.09 -16.90 -2.75
CA GLY A 130 -29.39 -17.09 -3.40
C GLY A 130 -29.86 -18.55 -3.34
N SER A 131 -28.99 -19.51 -3.64
CA SER A 131 -29.29 -20.94 -3.54
C SER A 131 -29.61 -21.39 -2.11
N VAL A 132 -28.84 -20.92 -1.12
CA VAL A 132 -29.08 -21.25 0.30
C VAL A 132 -30.39 -20.63 0.78
N ALA A 133 -30.67 -19.36 0.46
CA ALA A 133 -31.94 -18.71 0.79
C ALA A 133 -33.15 -19.42 0.15
N PHE A 134 -33.04 -19.86 -1.10
CA PHE A 134 -34.08 -20.65 -1.76
C PHE A 134 -34.32 -21.99 -1.07
N GLY A 135 -33.25 -22.72 -0.70
CA GLY A 135 -33.36 -23.99 0.01
C GLY A 135 -34.04 -23.85 1.39
N ILE A 136 -33.73 -22.79 2.12
CA ILE A 136 -34.38 -22.46 3.41
C ILE A 136 -35.85 -22.11 3.20
N HIS A 137 -36.18 -21.27 2.23
CA HIS A 137 -37.57 -20.89 1.94
C HIS A 137 -38.43 -22.10 1.53
N TRP A 138 -37.86 -23.00 0.73
CA TRP A 138 -38.50 -24.27 0.36
C TRP A 138 -38.76 -25.17 1.57
N LEU A 139 -37.79 -25.28 2.48
CA LEU A 139 -37.93 -26.03 3.74
C LEU A 139 -39.00 -25.41 4.66
N ALA A 140 -39.02 -24.08 4.76
CA ALA A 140 -39.92 -23.33 5.62
C ALA A 140 -41.39 -23.47 5.18
N ILE A 141 -41.66 -23.32 3.87
CA ILE A 141 -43.00 -23.58 3.29
C ILE A 141 -43.48 -25.00 3.60
N LYS A 142 -42.60 -26.01 3.45
CA LYS A 142 -42.95 -27.42 3.70
C LYS A 142 -43.24 -27.71 5.17
N SER A 143 -42.74 -26.89 6.10
CA SER A 143 -42.86 -27.09 7.55
C SER A 143 -44.11 -26.45 8.18
N GLY A 144 -44.91 -25.72 7.41
CA GLY A 144 -46.18 -25.12 7.85
C GLY A 144 -46.06 -23.71 8.45
N ARG A 145 -47.17 -22.94 8.38
CA ARG A 145 -47.24 -21.49 8.66
C ARG A 145 -46.64 -21.05 10.01
N THR A 146 -46.79 -21.86 11.07
CA THR A 146 -46.28 -21.50 12.40
C THR A 146 -44.76 -21.70 12.53
N ALA A 147 -44.20 -22.65 11.78
CA ALA A 147 -42.77 -22.94 11.80
C ALA A 147 -41.96 -22.09 10.80
N ASP A 148 -42.60 -21.62 9.73
CA ASP A 148 -42.00 -20.80 8.65
C ASP A 148 -41.15 -19.64 9.19
N HIS A 149 -41.74 -18.77 10.02
CA HIS A 149 -41.06 -17.64 10.65
C HIS A 149 -39.89 -18.04 11.56
N ILE A 150 -40.04 -19.16 12.29
CA ILE A 150 -39.03 -19.66 13.23
C ILE A 150 -37.83 -20.20 12.47
N ILE A 151 -38.06 -20.98 11.40
CA ILE A 151 -37.03 -21.52 10.52
C ILE A 151 -36.28 -20.39 9.82
N LEU A 152 -37.00 -19.41 9.26
CA LEU A 152 -36.39 -18.27 8.59
C LEU A 152 -35.52 -17.44 9.55
N GLY A 153 -36.06 -17.07 10.72
CA GLY A 153 -35.33 -16.32 11.75
C GLY A 153 -34.11 -17.06 12.31
N ALA A 154 -34.26 -18.36 12.63
CA ALA A 154 -33.15 -19.19 13.10
C ALA A 154 -32.06 -19.35 12.03
N SER A 155 -32.43 -19.52 10.75
CA SER A 155 -31.47 -19.62 9.66
C SER A 155 -30.68 -18.32 9.44
N VAL A 156 -31.36 -17.16 9.53
CA VAL A 156 -30.74 -15.83 9.49
C VAL A 156 -29.71 -15.69 10.59
N PHE A 157 -30.06 -16.04 11.83
CA PHE A 157 -29.16 -15.98 12.97
C PHE A 157 -27.96 -16.93 12.81
N LEU A 158 -28.21 -18.22 12.55
CA LEU A 158 -27.18 -19.26 12.50
C LEU A 158 -26.21 -19.06 11.34
N LEU A 159 -26.70 -18.83 10.12
CA LEU A 159 -25.82 -18.64 8.95
C LEU A 159 -25.06 -17.32 8.99
N SER A 160 -25.67 -16.23 9.47
CA SER A 160 -24.95 -14.96 9.62
C SER A 160 -23.87 -15.06 10.70
N SER A 161 -24.15 -15.74 11.80
CA SER A 161 -23.18 -15.99 12.88
C SER A 161 -22.03 -16.88 12.38
N ALA A 162 -22.33 -18.00 11.72
CA ALA A 162 -21.32 -18.92 11.18
C ALA A 162 -20.46 -18.27 10.08
N ALA A 163 -21.08 -17.53 9.15
CA ALA A 163 -20.36 -16.79 8.13
C ALA A 163 -19.48 -15.69 8.74
N THR A 164 -19.99 -14.93 9.73
CA THR A 164 -19.18 -13.92 10.44
C THR A 164 -18.01 -14.57 11.18
N PHE A 165 -18.24 -15.69 11.87
CA PHE A 165 -17.20 -16.44 12.56
C PHE A 165 -16.11 -16.95 11.61
N SER A 166 -16.48 -17.37 10.39
CA SER A 166 -15.53 -17.80 9.36
C SER A 166 -14.49 -16.73 9.00
N LYS A 167 -14.81 -15.43 9.15
CA LYS A 167 -13.86 -14.31 8.92
C LYS A 167 -12.73 -14.24 9.94
N PHE A 168 -12.84 -14.94 11.09
CA PHE A 168 -11.73 -15.06 12.05
C PHE A 168 -10.71 -16.13 11.64
N ILE A 169 -11.08 -17.06 10.74
CA ILE A 169 -10.16 -18.08 10.23
C ILE A 169 -9.18 -17.40 9.24
N PRO A 170 -7.85 -17.38 9.50
CA PRO A 170 -6.92 -16.56 8.71
C PRO A 170 -6.90 -16.89 7.22
N THR A 171 -7.08 -18.15 6.85
CA THR A 171 -7.14 -18.60 5.45
C THR A 171 -8.37 -18.06 4.72
N ILE A 172 -9.54 -18.03 5.38
CA ILE A 172 -10.77 -17.46 4.83
C ILE A 172 -10.65 -15.93 4.77
N LYS A 173 -10.13 -15.30 5.83
CA LYS A 173 -9.90 -13.85 5.86
C LYS A 173 -8.99 -13.38 4.71
N ALA A 174 -7.88 -14.07 4.46
CA ALA A 174 -6.97 -13.73 3.38
C ALA A 174 -7.52 -14.00 1.97
N ARG A 175 -8.50 -14.91 1.81
CA ARG A 175 -8.95 -15.44 0.51
C ARG A 175 -10.36 -15.02 0.09
N PHE A 176 -11.23 -14.72 1.05
CA PHE A 176 -12.67 -14.65 0.83
C PHE A 176 -13.37 -13.60 1.71
N ASP A 177 -12.67 -12.77 2.49
CA ASP A 177 -13.31 -11.81 3.42
C ASP A 177 -14.42 -10.96 2.78
N TYR A 178 -14.15 -10.43 1.58
CA TYR A 178 -15.12 -9.70 0.76
C TYR A 178 -16.30 -10.59 0.33
N GLY A 179 -16.03 -11.81 -0.15
CA GLY A 179 -17.05 -12.77 -0.55
C GLY A 179 -17.97 -13.17 0.61
N VAL A 180 -17.42 -13.38 1.81
CA VAL A 180 -18.19 -13.67 3.02
C VAL A 180 -19.08 -12.49 3.41
N THR A 181 -18.58 -11.25 3.34
CA THR A 181 -19.42 -10.05 3.56
C THR A 181 -20.56 -9.95 2.53
N ILE A 182 -20.29 -10.20 1.24
CA ILE A 182 -21.33 -10.20 0.19
C ILE A 182 -22.32 -11.36 0.38
N PHE A 183 -21.87 -12.52 0.84
CA PHE A 183 -22.72 -13.67 1.16
C PHE A 183 -23.70 -13.29 2.27
N ILE A 184 -23.20 -12.77 3.40
CA ILE A 184 -24.02 -12.32 4.53
C ILE A 184 -25.03 -11.27 4.06
N LEU A 185 -24.59 -10.23 3.35
CA LEU A 185 -25.47 -9.16 2.86
C LEU A 185 -26.54 -9.70 1.91
N THR A 186 -26.17 -10.54 0.94
CA THR A 186 -27.11 -11.09 -0.05
C THR A 186 -28.09 -12.04 0.61
N PHE A 187 -27.61 -12.96 1.45
CA PHE A 187 -28.43 -13.96 2.13
C PHE A 187 -29.47 -13.29 3.02
N ASN A 188 -29.07 -12.35 3.88
CA ASN A 188 -30.00 -11.60 4.73
C ASN A 188 -31.00 -10.79 3.90
N LEU A 189 -30.53 -10.11 2.85
CA LEU A 189 -31.44 -9.32 2.01
C LEU A 189 -32.47 -10.19 1.28
N VAL A 190 -32.08 -11.38 0.80
CA VAL A 190 -33.02 -12.32 0.15
C VAL A 190 -33.95 -12.96 1.19
N ALA A 191 -33.44 -13.38 2.35
CA ALA A 191 -34.23 -13.97 3.44
C ALA A 191 -35.22 -12.99 4.11
N VAL A 192 -34.94 -11.67 4.10
CA VAL A 192 -35.91 -10.66 4.52
C VAL A 192 -36.88 -10.31 3.38
N SER A 193 -36.42 -10.32 2.13
CA SER A 193 -37.28 -10.03 0.95
C SER A 193 -38.24 -11.18 0.61
N SER A 194 -37.89 -12.44 0.93
CA SER A 194 -38.72 -13.63 0.68
C SER A 194 -40.10 -13.53 1.30
N TYR A 195 -40.18 -12.91 2.48
CA TYR A 195 -41.45 -12.68 3.17
C TYR A 195 -42.42 -11.74 2.43
N ARG A 196 -41.94 -10.97 1.43
CA ARG A 196 -42.75 -9.96 0.71
C ARG A 196 -42.93 -10.22 -0.78
N VAL A 197 -42.23 -11.19 -1.37
CA VAL A 197 -42.19 -11.37 -2.83
C VAL A 197 -42.26 -12.85 -3.21
N GLU A 198 -43.38 -13.27 -3.77
CA GLU A 198 -43.64 -14.67 -4.17
C GLU A 198 -42.67 -15.19 -5.25
N LYS A 199 -42.11 -14.29 -6.09
CA LYS A 199 -41.23 -14.63 -7.23
C LYS A 199 -39.73 -14.48 -6.89
N LEU A 200 -39.30 -15.10 -5.81
CA LEU A 200 -37.91 -15.05 -5.32
C LEU A 200 -36.86 -15.42 -6.37
N LEU A 201 -37.10 -16.52 -7.10
CA LEU A 201 -36.11 -17.06 -8.04
C LEU A 201 -35.85 -16.09 -9.21
N ALA A 202 -36.91 -15.47 -9.74
CA ALA A 202 -36.78 -14.43 -10.76
C ALA A 202 -36.04 -13.20 -10.24
N LEU A 203 -36.34 -12.74 -9.02
CA LEU A 203 -35.67 -11.59 -8.40
C LEU A 203 -34.18 -11.86 -8.15
N ALA A 204 -33.83 -13.06 -7.67
CA ALA A 204 -32.44 -13.49 -7.48
C ALA A 204 -31.70 -13.63 -8.81
N GLN A 205 -32.34 -14.22 -9.83
CA GLN A 205 -31.80 -14.36 -11.18
C GLN A 205 -31.47 -13.00 -11.81
N TRP A 206 -32.39 -12.02 -11.76
CA TRP A 206 -32.13 -10.67 -12.27
C TRP A 206 -30.96 -9.97 -11.56
N ARG A 207 -30.86 -10.11 -10.23
CA ARG A 207 -29.70 -9.60 -9.46
C ARG A 207 -28.39 -10.28 -9.89
N PHE A 208 -28.38 -11.60 -10.06
CA PHE A 208 -27.20 -12.32 -10.51
C PHE A 208 -26.78 -11.91 -11.93
N CYS A 209 -27.72 -11.82 -12.87
CA CYS A 209 -27.45 -11.38 -14.25
C CYS A 209 -26.88 -9.95 -14.29
N THR A 210 -27.45 -9.00 -13.52
CA THR A 210 -26.94 -7.61 -13.49
C THR A 210 -25.58 -7.47 -12.83
N ILE A 211 -25.32 -8.22 -11.75
CA ILE A 211 -23.98 -8.28 -11.13
C ILE A 211 -22.97 -8.85 -12.12
N THR A 212 -23.31 -9.93 -12.84
CA THR A 212 -22.46 -10.54 -13.87
C THR A 212 -22.17 -9.56 -15.02
N ILE A 213 -23.17 -8.85 -15.54
CA ILE A 213 -22.99 -7.83 -16.59
C ILE A 213 -22.06 -6.70 -16.12
N GLY A 214 -22.30 -6.14 -14.92
CA GLY A 214 -21.46 -5.09 -14.35
C GLY A 214 -20.02 -5.56 -14.11
N PHE A 215 -19.83 -6.82 -13.71
CA PHE A 215 -18.53 -7.45 -13.58
C PHE A 215 -17.83 -7.66 -14.93
N CYS A 216 -18.53 -8.13 -15.97
CA CYS A 216 -17.97 -8.28 -17.31
C CYS A 216 -17.50 -6.92 -17.88
N ILE A 217 -18.32 -5.86 -17.76
CA ILE A 217 -17.93 -4.51 -18.21
C ILE A 217 -16.70 -4.00 -17.43
N CYS A 218 -16.69 -4.17 -16.10
CA CYS A 218 -15.55 -3.85 -15.25
C CYS A 218 -14.27 -4.56 -15.72
N LEU A 219 -14.32 -5.88 -15.94
CA LEU A 219 -13.17 -6.66 -16.41
C LEU A 219 -12.68 -6.22 -17.78
N THR A 220 -13.58 -6.05 -18.75
CA THR A 220 -13.22 -5.61 -20.10
C THR A 220 -12.46 -4.28 -20.05
N VAL A 221 -12.95 -3.31 -19.28
CA VAL A 221 -12.27 -2.01 -19.11
C VAL A 221 -10.93 -2.17 -18.38
N CYS A 222 -10.85 -2.99 -17.32
CA CYS A 222 -9.61 -3.23 -16.56
C CYS A 222 -8.49 -3.85 -17.42
N VAL A 223 -8.83 -4.82 -18.27
CA VAL A 223 -7.88 -5.62 -19.04
C VAL A 223 -7.49 -4.93 -20.35
N VAL A 224 -8.43 -4.33 -21.07
CA VAL A 224 -8.17 -3.71 -22.39
C VAL A 224 -7.45 -2.37 -22.27
N ILE A 225 -7.83 -1.53 -21.30
CA ILE A 225 -7.28 -0.18 -21.18
C ILE A 225 -6.12 -0.20 -20.19
N CYS A 226 -4.89 -0.12 -20.68
CA CYS A 226 -3.65 0.03 -19.90
C CYS A 226 -3.63 -0.83 -18.61
N PRO A 227 -3.63 -2.16 -18.71
CA PRO A 227 -3.80 -3.05 -17.56
C PRO A 227 -2.71 -2.85 -16.50
N VAL A 228 -3.12 -2.86 -15.23
CA VAL A 228 -2.23 -2.76 -14.07
C VAL A 228 -2.28 -4.07 -13.32
N TRP A 229 -1.18 -4.83 -13.38
CA TRP A 229 -1.09 -6.17 -12.80
C TRP A 229 -0.54 -6.11 -11.37
N ALA A 230 -1.16 -6.86 -10.45
CA ALA A 230 -0.73 -6.95 -9.06
C ALA A 230 0.62 -7.67 -8.92
N GLY A 231 0.89 -8.68 -9.75
CA GLY A 231 2.19 -9.37 -9.76
C GLY A 231 3.34 -8.45 -10.17
N GLU A 232 3.12 -7.60 -11.17
CA GLU A 232 4.08 -6.59 -11.61
C GLU A 232 4.29 -5.50 -10.55
N GLU A 233 3.24 -5.06 -9.86
CA GLU A 233 3.39 -4.07 -8.79
C GLU A 233 4.10 -4.65 -7.55
N LEU A 234 3.90 -5.94 -7.25
CA LEU A 234 4.70 -6.67 -6.25
C LEU A 234 6.18 -6.72 -6.65
N HIS A 235 6.47 -7.00 -7.92
CA HIS A 235 7.84 -7.02 -8.43
C HIS A 235 8.53 -5.66 -8.29
N ARG A 236 7.86 -4.57 -8.69
CA ARG A 236 8.36 -3.20 -8.50
C ARG A 236 8.52 -2.81 -7.02
N LEU A 237 7.60 -3.26 -6.16
CA LEU A 237 7.68 -3.02 -4.72
C LEU A 237 8.93 -3.69 -4.12
N VAL A 238 9.18 -4.95 -4.45
CA VAL A 238 10.37 -5.69 -3.97
C VAL A 238 11.66 -5.06 -4.48
N MET A 239 11.76 -4.74 -5.77
CA MET A 239 12.91 -4.05 -6.36
C MET A 239 13.19 -2.69 -5.69
N ARG A 240 12.16 -1.84 -5.52
CA ARG A 240 12.30 -0.55 -4.83
C ARG A 240 12.64 -0.70 -3.35
N ASN A 241 12.19 -1.78 -2.70
CA ASN A 241 12.54 -2.06 -1.32
C ASN A 241 14.03 -2.43 -1.17
N MET A 242 14.63 -3.15 -2.14
CA MET A 242 16.08 -3.39 -2.18
C MET A 242 16.86 -2.08 -2.33
N GLU A 243 16.45 -1.20 -3.24
CA GLU A 243 17.10 0.11 -3.45
C GLU A 243 17.04 0.97 -2.17
N LYS A 244 15.84 1.12 -1.58
CA LYS A 244 15.66 1.86 -0.33
C LYS A 244 16.46 1.30 0.85
N LEU A 245 16.68 -0.01 0.87
CA LEU A 245 17.48 -0.68 1.90
C LEU A 245 18.97 -0.40 1.70
N ALA A 246 19.44 -0.41 0.46
CA ALA A 246 20.80 -0.07 0.09
C ALA A 246 21.14 1.40 0.37
N ASP A 247 20.25 2.32 -0.01
CA ASP A 247 20.44 3.76 0.21
C ASP A 247 20.41 4.11 1.70
N SER A 248 19.51 3.52 2.48
CA SER A 248 19.51 3.68 3.95
C SER A 248 20.76 3.09 4.63
N LEU A 249 21.36 2.05 4.05
CA LEU A 249 22.60 1.48 4.60
C LEU A 249 23.80 2.42 4.37
N GLU A 250 23.89 3.04 3.20
CA GLU A 250 24.88 4.08 2.90
C GLU A 250 24.69 5.32 3.80
N GLU A 251 23.44 5.80 3.93
CA GLU A 251 23.09 6.98 4.76
C GLU A 251 23.41 6.77 6.24
N SER A 252 23.22 5.56 6.78
CA SER A 252 23.41 5.26 8.21
C SER A 252 24.83 5.49 8.75
N VAL A 253 25.85 5.42 7.88
CA VAL A 253 27.27 5.64 8.26
C VAL A 253 27.83 6.95 7.71
N ALA A 254 27.21 7.54 6.68
CA ALA A 254 27.61 8.85 6.15
C ALA A 254 27.55 9.95 7.22
N GLU A 255 26.50 9.95 8.06
CA GLU A 255 26.35 10.93 9.16
C GLU A 255 27.46 10.81 10.23
N TYR A 256 28.00 9.61 10.46
CA TYR A 256 29.11 9.38 11.40
C TYR A 256 30.46 9.93 10.90
N LEU A 257 30.56 10.25 9.60
CA LEU A 257 31.78 10.73 8.93
C LEU A 257 31.83 12.26 8.77
N GLU A 258 30.70 12.97 8.70
CA GLU A 258 30.68 14.41 8.35
C GLU A 258 31.02 15.37 9.52
N GLU A 259 31.35 14.90 10.72
CA GLU A 259 31.76 15.75 11.86
C GLU A 259 33.04 16.61 11.61
N GLU A 260 33.84 16.32 10.58
CA GLU A 260 35.01 17.15 10.21
C GLU A 260 34.67 18.43 9.40
N GLY A 261 33.41 18.60 8.98
CA GLY A 261 32.98 19.70 8.11
C GLY A 261 32.15 20.77 8.82
N GLY A 262 32.79 21.79 9.39
CA GLY A 262 32.11 22.96 9.97
C GLY A 262 31.39 23.84 8.93
N VAL A 263 30.22 23.41 8.47
CA VAL A 263 29.30 24.16 7.60
C VAL A 263 27.89 24.06 8.19
N ASP A 264 27.21 25.21 8.30
CA ASP A 264 25.87 25.34 8.90
C ASP A 264 24.79 24.60 8.08
N CYS A 265 24.65 23.30 8.34
CA CYS A 265 23.76 22.38 7.64
C CYS A 265 22.41 22.18 8.36
N ASN A 266 21.93 23.18 9.12
CA ASN A 266 20.58 23.19 9.73
C ASN A 266 19.42 23.06 8.71
N GLN A 267 19.70 23.06 7.40
CA GLN A 267 18.72 22.84 6.34
C GLN A 267 18.69 21.41 5.76
N LYS A 268 19.68 20.54 6.07
CA LYS A 268 19.69 19.13 5.62
C LYS A 268 18.96 18.16 6.57
N LEU A 269 18.79 18.53 7.84
CA LEU A 269 18.18 17.69 8.88
C LEU A 269 16.69 17.33 8.59
N GLY A 270 16.05 18.02 7.65
CA GLY A 270 14.61 17.91 7.37
C GLY A 270 14.15 16.71 6.54
N GLN A 271 15.06 15.86 6.03
CA GLN A 271 14.65 14.76 5.14
C GLN A 271 15.57 13.52 5.12
N LYS A 272 16.05 13.07 6.30
CA LYS A 272 16.73 11.77 6.47
C LYS A 272 15.88 10.65 5.86
N SER A 273 16.39 9.97 4.83
CA SER A 273 15.64 9.01 4.04
C SER A 273 15.63 7.64 4.72
N GLN A 274 14.75 7.51 5.73
CA GLN A 274 14.48 6.27 6.47
C GLN A 274 13.77 5.21 5.59
N GLY A 275 14.39 4.84 4.48
CA GLY A 275 13.98 3.85 3.49
C GLY A 275 13.80 2.46 4.12
N TYR A 276 14.62 2.10 5.10
CA TYR A 276 14.42 0.90 5.91
C TYR A 276 13.02 0.83 6.55
N LYS A 277 12.44 1.95 7.01
CA LYS A 277 11.06 1.99 7.54
C LYS A 277 10.00 1.73 6.46
N CYS A 278 10.27 2.05 5.20
CA CYS A 278 9.39 1.66 4.10
C CYS A 278 9.39 0.13 3.92
N VAL A 279 10.54 -0.52 4.09
CA VAL A 279 10.69 -1.99 4.02
C VAL A 279 10.00 -2.66 5.20
N LEU A 280 10.16 -2.14 6.42
CA LEU A 280 9.47 -2.67 7.61
C LEU A 280 7.93 -2.61 7.48
N ASN A 281 7.41 -1.49 6.97
CA ASN A 281 5.96 -1.30 6.78
C ASN A 281 5.38 -1.97 5.51
N SER A 282 6.20 -2.56 4.65
CA SER A 282 5.76 -3.11 3.35
C SER A 282 4.93 -4.40 3.44
N LYS A 283 5.02 -5.16 4.55
CA LYS A 283 4.48 -6.53 4.65
C LYS A 283 3.02 -6.67 4.24
N SER A 284 2.14 -5.78 4.72
CA SER A 284 0.70 -5.81 4.38
C SER A 284 0.44 -5.55 2.89
N SER A 285 1.26 -4.71 2.26
CA SER A 285 1.20 -4.42 0.83
C SER A 285 1.71 -5.60 0.00
N GLU A 286 2.82 -6.22 0.40
CA GLU A 286 3.34 -7.43 -0.24
C GLU A 286 2.35 -8.60 -0.14
N ASP A 287 1.84 -8.91 1.06
CA ASP A 287 0.87 -9.98 1.29
C ASP A 287 -0.43 -9.74 0.50
N SER A 288 -0.91 -8.49 0.40
CA SER A 288 -2.10 -8.18 -0.39
C SER A 288 -1.86 -8.33 -1.89
N LEU A 289 -0.78 -7.77 -2.44
CA LEU A 289 -0.43 -7.88 -3.85
C LEU A 289 -0.19 -9.34 -4.27
N ALA A 290 0.54 -10.12 -3.48
CA ALA A 290 0.75 -11.56 -3.72
C ALA A 290 -0.55 -12.37 -3.69
N ASN A 291 -1.53 -11.97 -2.88
CA ASN A 291 -2.86 -12.60 -2.88
C ASN A 291 -3.69 -12.20 -4.11
N LEU A 292 -3.67 -10.93 -4.52
CA LEU A 292 -4.39 -10.45 -5.70
C LEU A 292 -3.80 -11.01 -7.00
N ALA A 293 -2.48 -11.10 -7.10
CA ALA A 293 -1.77 -11.62 -8.26
C ALA A 293 -2.02 -13.11 -8.55
N ARG A 294 -2.65 -13.85 -7.62
CA ARG A 294 -3.11 -15.23 -7.83
C ARG A 294 -4.45 -15.34 -8.57
N TRP A 295 -5.17 -14.23 -8.74
CA TRP A 295 -6.45 -14.18 -9.46
C TRP A 295 -6.30 -13.69 -10.90
N GLU A 296 -5.08 -13.30 -11.29
CA GLU A 296 -4.80 -12.74 -12.61
C GLU A 296 -4.69 -13.87 -13.66
N PRO A 297 -5.19 -13.67 -14.89
CA PRO A 297 -4.88 -14.56 -16.01
C PRO A 297 -3.37 -14.56 -16.30
N SER A 298 -2.89 -15.58 -17.03
CA SER A 298 -1.50 -15.64 -17.47
C SER A 298 -1.08 -14.38 -18.23
N HIS A 299 -0.05 -13.70 -17.73
CA HIS A 299 0.47 -12.46 -18.32
C HIS A 299 1.97 -12.31 -18.03
N GLY A 300 2.64 -11.45 -18.81
CA GLY A 300 4.06 -11.14 -18.64
C GLY A 300 4.98 -12.37 -18.75
N CYS A 301 6.18 -12.26 -18.18
CA CYS A 301 7.19 -13.32 -18.26
C CYS A 301 6.84 -14.57 -17.42
N PHE A 302 6.00 -14.44 -16.38
CA PHE A 302 5.68 -15.52 -15.45
C PHE A 302 4.59 -16.48 -15.93
N SER A 303 3.83 -16.13 -16.97
CA SER A 303 2.77 -16.98 -17.53
C SER A 303 1.82 -17.50 -16.42
N PHE A 304 1.60 -18.82 -16.32
CA PHE A 304 0.87 -19.47 -15.22
C PHE A 304 1.75 -19.85 -14.02
N GLN A 305 3.08 -19.77 -14.14
CA GLN A 305 4.04 -20.20 -13.11
C GLN A 305 4.33 -19.07 -12.12
N HIS A 306 3.29 -18.66 -11.39
CA HIS A 306 3.32 -17.51 -10.48
C HIS A 306 4.19 -17.75 -9.23
N PRO A 307 5.36 -17.09 -9.09
CA PRO A 307 6.30 -17.35 -8.00
C PRO A 307 6.05 -16.49 -6.76
N TRP A 308 4.82 -15.97 -6.57
CA TRP A 308 4.52 -14.92 -5.59
C TRP A 308 4.90 -15.28 -4.14
N ARG A 309 4.91 -16.57 -3.78
CA ARG A 309 5.44 -17.04 -2.49
C ARG A 309 6.92 -16.70 -2.29
N ARG A 310 7.76 -16.86 -3.33
CA ARG A 310 9.19 -16.55 -3.28
C ARG A 310 9.43 -15.03 -3.11
N TYR A 311 8.59 -14.20 -3.74
CA TYR A 311 8.62 -12.75 -3.53
C TYR A 311 8.35 -12.36 -2.07
N LEU A 312 7.44 -13.07 -1.37
CA LEU A 312 7.22 -12.87 0.07
C LEU A 312 8.41 -13.35 0.92
N GLU A 313 9.11 -14.40 0.50
CA GLU A 313 10.32 -14.92 1.15
C GLU A 313 11.49 -13.91 1.02
N VAL A 314 11.69 -13.29 -0.16
CA VAL A 314 12.61 -12.15 -0.35
C VAL A 314 12.20 -10.94 0.50
N GLY A 315 10.91 -10.58 0.52
CA GLY A 315 10.39 -9.51 1.38
C GLY A 315 10.66 -9.76 2.87
N ALA A 316 10.57 -11.01 3.33
CA ALA A 316 10.89 -11.39 4.70
C ALA A 316 12.39 -11.24 5.00
N ALA A 317 13.28 -11.67 4.10
CA ALA A 317 14.72 -11.47 4.24
C ALA A 317 15.11 -9.99 4.27
N MET A 318 14.54 -9.16 3.38
CA MET A 318 14.77 -7.71 3.38
C MET A 318 14.32 -7.05 4.69
N ARG A 319 13.21 -7.50 5.29
CA ARG A 319 12.76 -7.01 6.61
C ARG A 319 13.72 -7.40 7.73
N GLN A 320 14.31 -8.60 7.72
CA GLN A 320 15.33 -8.97 8.71
C GLN A 320 16.53 -8.03 8.63
N CYS A 321 17.02 -7.75 7.42
CA CYS A 321 18.09 -6.76 7.21
C CYS A 321 17.67 -5.34 7.67
N ALA A 322 16.43 -4.92 7.39
CA ALA A 322 15.91 -3.63 7.80
C ALA A 322 15.83 -3.44 9.33
N TYR A 323 15.55 -4.50 10.11
CA TYR A 323 15.61 -4.44 11.58
C TYR A 323 17.04 -4.24 12.10
N CYS A 324 18.03 -4.87 11.47
CA CYS A 324 19.44 -4.67 11.81
C CYS A 324 19.89 -3.23 11.48
N ILE A 325 19.44 -2.69 10.34
CA ILE A 325 19.71 -1.29 9.94
C ILE A 325 19.01 -0.29 10.87
N GLU A 326 17.77 -0.54 11.31
CA GLU A 326 17.08 0.30 12.30
C GLU A 326 17.83 0.29 13.66
N SER A 327 18.34 -0.87 14.06
CA SER A 327 19.15 -1.01 15.28
C SER A 327 20.49 -0.29 15.15
N LEU A 328 21.13 -0.36 13.97
CA LEU A 328 22.38 0.33 13.66
C LEU A 328 22.21 1.85 13.66
N ASP A 329 21.19 2.36 12.95
CA ASP A 329 20.82 3.78 12.90
C ASP A 329 20.53 4.30 14.32
N SER A 330 19.79 3.54 15.13
CA SER A 330 19.55 3.89 16.54
C SER A 330 20.81 3.86 17.41
N CYS A 331 21.81 3.05 17.09
CA CYS A 331 23.08 2.97 17.81
C CYS A 331 24.00 4.14 17.46
N ILE A 332 24.12 4.45 16.16
CA ILE A 332 24.94 5.54 15.63
C ILE A 332 24.38 6.92 16.04
N ASN A 333 23.05 7.08 16.00
CA ASN A 333 22.40 8.33 16.41
C ASN A 333 22.24 8.48 17.94
N SER A 334 22.73 7.53 18.75
CA SER A 334 22.60 7.64 20.21
C SER A 334 23.63 8.62 20.77
N GLU A 335 23.16 9.67 21.44
CA GLU A 335 23.91 10.87 21.85
C GLU A 335 24.88 10.62 23.04
N ASN A 336 25.33 9.37 23.23
CA ASN A 336 26.05 8.93 24.42
C ASN A 336 27.54 8.67 24.13
N GLN A 337 28.35 9.66 24.51
CA GLN A 337 29.82 9.62 24.65
C GLN A 337 30.62 9.46 23.34
N GLN A 338 31.25 10.55 22.89
CA GLN A 338 32.25 10.50 21.81
C GLN A 338 33.41 9.56 22.18
N PRO A 339 33.65 8.47 21.43
CA PRO A 339 34.86 7.67 21.60
C PRO A 339 36.09 8.44 21.07
N PRO A 340 37.33 8.08 21.48
CA PRO A 340 38.55 8.76 21.03
C PRO A 340 38.68 8.85 19.50
N ASP A 341 39.00 10.04 18.99
CA ASP A 341 39.00 10.37 17.55
C ASP A 341 39.81 9.41 16.67
N SER A 342 40.92 8.86 17.19
CA SER A 342 41.77 7.92 16.47
C SER A 342 41.07 6.58 16.21
N VAL A 343 40.34 6.07 17.21
CA VAL A 343 39.56 4.82 17.13
C VAL A 343 38.33 5.04 16.25
N LYS A 344 37.64 6.18 16.43
CA LYS A 344 36.54 6.64 15.57
C LYS A 344 36.96 6.66 14.10
N LYS A 345 38.05 7.33 13.74
CA LYS A 345 38.54 7.44 12.36
C LYS A 345 38.93 6.11 11.73
N HIS A 346 39.58 5.21 12.48
CA HIS A 346 39.95 3.90 11.96
C HIS A 346 38.70 3.06 11.63
N LEU A 347 37.78 2.93 12.58
CA LEU A 347 36.59 2.11 12.41
C LEU A 347 35.58 2.72 11.43
N ALA A 348 35.39 4.04 11.40
CA ALA A 348 34.50 4.71 10.45
C ALA A 348 34.86 4.41 8.98
N LYS A 349 36.16 4.35 8.65
CA LYS A 349 36.62 3.97 7.31
C LYS A 349 36.25 2.52 6.95
N VAL A 350 36.34 1.60 7.91
CA VAL A 350 35.97 0.19 7.69
C VAL A 350 34.46 0.04 7.63
N TYR A 351 33.70 0.76 8.45
CA TYR A 351 32.23 0.76 8.42
C TYR A 351 31.72 1.23 7.05
N ALA A 352 32.27 2.33 6.54
CA ALA A 352 31.93 2.87 5.21
C ALA A 352 32.22 1.86 4.09
N LYS A 353 33.28 1.06 4.22
CA LYS A 353 33.61 -0.02 3.28
C LYS A 353 32.54 -1.12 3.32
N VAL A 354 32.20 -1.61 4.53
CA VAL A 354 31.18 -2.66 4.72
C VAL A 354 29.79 -2.23 4.25
N THR A 355 29.36 -0.99 4.55
CA THR A 355 28.07 -0.47 4.07
C THR A 355 28.05 -0.34 2.55
N THR A 356 29.15 0.14 1.94
CA THR A 356 29.26 0.31 0.48
C THR A 356 29.26 -1.03 -0.27
N GLU A 357 29.97 -2.06 0.21
CA GLU A 357 29.91 -3.38 -0.44
C GLU A 357 28.55 -4.05 -0.24
N SER A 358 27.97 -3.94 0.96
CA SER A 358 26.61 -4.44 1.23
C SER A 358 25.52 -3.75 0.39
N SER A 359 25.63 -2.43 0.18
CA SER A 359 24.70 -1.66 -0.64
C SER A 359 24.85 -1.98 -2.13
N LYS A 360 26.07 -2.18 -2.64
CA LYS A 360 26.34 -2.66 -4.01
C LYS A 360 25.69 -4.02 -4.26
N VAL A 361 25.78 -4.95 -3.31
CA VAL A 361 25.09 -6.26 -3.40
C VAL A 361 23.59 -6.05 -3.56
N LEU A 362 22.95 -5.27 -2.70
CA LEU A 362 21.51 -4.97 -2.78
C LEU A 362 21.12 -4.24 -4.09
N LYS A 363 21.94 -3.30 -4.57
CA LYS A 363 21.75 -2.57 -5.83
C LYS A 363 21.89 -3.49 -7.06
N GLU A 364 22.76 -4.49 -7.04
CA GLU A 364 22.85 -5.52 -8.10
C GLU A 364 21.64 -6.48 -8.08
N LEU A 365 21.11 -6.84 -6.90
CA LEU A 365 19.86 -7.60 -6.82
C LEU A 365 18.68 -6.80 -7.42
N ALA A 366 18.61 -5.50 -7.16
CA ALA A 366 17.62 -4.61 -7.76
C ALA A 366 17.82 -4.46 -9.29
N SER A 367 19.07 -4.41 -9.76
CA SER A 367 19.44 -4.36 -11.19
C SER A 367 18.97 -5.64 -11.93
N SER A 368 19.17 -6.79 -11.31
CA SER A 368 18.73 -8.12 -11.77
C SER A 368 17.20 -8.19 -11.92
N PHE A 369 16.46 -7.72 -10.92
CA PHE A 369 15.00 -7.62 -10.99
C PHE A 369 14.56 -6.67 -12.11
N ARG A 370 15.07 -5.44 -12.12
CA ARG A 370 14.75 -4.41 -13.12
C ARG A 370 15.00 -4.88 -14.56
N SER A 371 16.03 -5.67 -14.79
CA SER A 371 16.41 -6.18 -16.11
C SER A 371 15.86 -7.58 -16.42
N MET A 372 15.21 -8.24 -15.46
CA MET A 372 14.73 -9.62 -15.54
C MET A 372 15.81 -10.60 -16.03
N ARG A 373 17.00 -10.46 -15.46
CA ARG A 373 18.21 -11.25 -15.79
C ARG A 373 18.84 -11.80 -14.53
N LYS A 374 19.55 -12.92 -14.66
CA LYS A 374 20.40 -13.42 -13.59
C LYS A 374 21.48 -12.37 -13.26
N PRO A 375 21.75 -12.09 -11.97
CA PRO A 375 22.78 -11.13 -11.59
C PRO A 375 24.16 -11.68 -11.93
N SER A 376 24.99 -10.88 -12.62
CA SER A 376 26.22 -11.38 -13.24
C SER A 376 27.46 -11.29 -12.34
N SER A 377 27.46 -10.36 -11.39
CA SER A 377 28.59 -10.07 -10.50
C SER A 377 28.30 -10.43 -9.04
N ILE A 378 27.14 -11.02 -8.73
CA ILE A 378 26.69 -11.18 -7.34
C ILE A 378 27.60 -12.04 -6.49
N ASP A 379 28.19 -13.10 -7.06
CA ASP A 379 29.06 -13.99 -6.30
C ASP A 379 30.36 -13.28 -5.89
N TYR A 380 30.93 -12.49 -6.81
CA TYR A 380 32.08 -11.62 -6.56
C TYR A 380 31.75 -10.51 -5.54
N LEU A 381 30.60 -9.84 -5.68
CA LEU A 381 30.20 -8.77 -4.75
C LEU A 381 29.91 -9.30 -3.33
N VAL A 382 29.38 -10.53 -3.21
CA VAL A 382 29.19 -11.19 -1.91
C VAL A 382 30.51 -11.61 -1.29
N GLU A 383 31.49 -12.04 -2.09
CA GLU A 383 32.85 -12.33 -1.62
C GLU A 383 33.56 -11.06 -1.13
N ASP A 384 33.52 -9.96 -1.88
CA ASP A 384 34.03 -8.66 -1.46
C ASP A 384 33.35 -8.17 -0.16
N MET A 385 32.02 -8.24 -0.08
CA MET A 385 31.26 -7.89 1.13
C MET A 385 31.74 -8.71 2.35
N LYS A 386 31.90 -10.03 2.22
CA LYS A 386 32.41 -10.90 3.30
C LYS A 386 33.82 -10.53 3.72
N ASN A 387 34.73 -10.35 2.77
CA ASN A 387 36.10 -9.93 3.04
C ASN A 387 36.13 -8.62 3.86
N THR A 388 35.23 -7.67 3.58
CA THR A 388 35.14 -6.43 4.37
C THR A 388 34.53 -6.60 5.76
N ALA A 389 33.59 -7.54 5.93
CA ALA A 389 33.05 -7.88 7.24
C ALA A 389 34.10 -8.60 8.13
N ASP A 390 34.95 -9.44 7.52
CA ASP A 390 36.09 -10.09 8.19
C ASP A 390 37.18 -9.06 8.53
N GLU A 391 37.49 -8.10 7.64
CA GLU A 391 38.35 -6.95 7.97
C GLU A 391 37.82 -6.17 9.19
N LEU A 392 36.50 -5.95 9.27
CA LEU A 392 35.85 -5.29 10.41
C LEU A 392 35.96 -6.12 11.70
N GLN A 393 35.73 -7.43 11.63
CA GLN A 393 35.89 -8.32 12.78
C GLN A 393 37.34 -8.35 13.29
N ASN A 394 38.32 -8.36 12.38
CA ASN A 394 39.73 -8.29 12.73
C ASN A 394 40.12 -6.92 13.32
N ALA A 395 39.59 -5.82 12.77
CA ALA A 395 39.81 -4.48 13.31
C ALA A 395 39.31 -4.37 14.77
N LEU A 396 38.11 -4.89 15.06
CA LEU A 396 37.58 -5.01 16.43
C LEU A 396 38.50 -5.83 17.35
N GLY A 397 38.99 -6.98 16.87
CA GLY A 397 39.91 -7.83 17.65
C GLY A 397 41.28 -7.20 17.91
N SER A 398 41.67 -6.21 17.12
CA SER A 398 42.95 -5.49 17.21
C SER A 398 42.92 -4.20 18.05
N LEU A 399 41.77 -3.87 18.66
CA LEU A 399 41.60 -2.63 19.43
C LEU A 399 42.61 -2.53 20.60
N PRO A 400 43.24 -1.36 20.84
CA PRO A 400 44.22 -1.19 21.92
C PRO A 400 43.66 -1.52 23.30
N GLN A 401 44.51 -2.04 24.18
CA GLN A 401 44.11 -2.43 25.54
C GLN A 401 43.60 -1.24 26.39
N GLU A 402 44.00 -0.02 26.04
CA GLU A 402 43.50 1.23 26.62
C GLU A 402 42.03 1.49 26.24
N ALA A 403 41.63 1.18 25.00
CA ALA A 403 40.23 1.25 24.56
C ALA A 403 39.35 0.23 25.32
N THR A 404 39.90 -0.95 25.62
CA THR A 404 39.23 -1.94 26.50
C THR A 404 39.22 -1.56 27.98
N SER A 405 39.85 -0.45 28.40
CA SER A 405 39.66 0.10 29.75
C SER A 405 38.48 1.10 29.81
N LEU A 406 38.13 1.71 28.67
CA LEU A 406 36.97 2.58 28.47
C LEU A 406 35.79 1.81 27.83
N ILE A 407 35.42 0.67 28.42
CA ILE A 407 34.38 -0.22 27.88
C ILE A 407 33.05 0.52 27.68
N VAL A 408 32.68 1.42 28.60
CA VAL A 408 31.40 2.15 28.54
C VAL A 408 31.33 3.08 27.32
N GLU A 409 32.43 3.77 27.00
CA GLU A 409 32.52 4.72 25.87
C GLU A 409 32.74 4.01 24.52
N THR A 410 33.28 2.80 24.53
CA THR A 410 33.55 2.00 23.32
C THR A 410 32.44 0.99 22.99
N LEU A 411 31.55 0.68 23.94
CA LEU A 411 30.44 -0.26 23.74
C LEU A 411 29.49 0.12 22.59
N PRO A 412 29.08 1.39 22.38
CA PRO A 412 28.23 1.75 21.24
C PRO A 412 28.92 1.48 19.90
N LEU A 413 30.23 1.73 19.82
CA LEU A 413 31.05 1.50 18.63
C LEU A 413 31.17 0.00 18.33
N ILE A 414 31.51 -0.81 19.34
CA ILE A 414 31.57 -2.28 19.22
C ILE A 414 30.19 -2.85 18.81
N THR A 415 29.11 -2.30 19.36
CA THR A 415 27.73 -2.69 19.02
C THR A 415 27.38 -2.35 17.57
N ALA A 416 27.72 -1.14 17.10
CA ALA A 416 27.51 -0.73 15.70
C ALA A 416 28.29 -1.61 14.72
N ALA A 417 29.55 -1.96 15.02
CA ALA A 417 30.33 -2.88 14.20
C ALA A 417 29.73 -4.30 14.15
N SER A 418 29.28 -4.82 15.30
CA SER A 418 28.60 -6.12 15.38
C SER A 418 27.30 -6.12 14.54
N LEU A 419 26.53 -5.04 14.62
CA LEU A 419 25.33 -4.84 13.80
C LEU A 419 25.63 -4.73 12.30
N LEU A 420 26.76 -4.14 11.89
CA LEU A 420 27.20 -4.10 10.48
C LEU A 420 27.62 -5.48 9.94
N ILE A 421 28.30 -6.29 10.75
CA ILE A 421 28.61 -7.69 10.40
C ILE A 421 27.30 -8.47 10.26
N GLU A 422 26.37 -8.33 11.20
CA GLU A 422 25.04 -8.94 11.15
C GLU A 422 24.23 -8.47 9.92
N VAL A 423 24.27 -7.18 9.56
CA VAL A 423 23.66 -6.67 8.31
C VAL A 423 24.22 -7.40 7.10
N SER A 424 25.54 -7.60 7.01
CA SER A 424 26.19 -8.31 5.91
C SER A 424 25.68 -9.76 5.78
N VAL A 425 25.51 -10.46 6.91
CA VAL A 425 24.90 -11.80 6.96
C VAL A 425 23.42 -11.77 6.52
N ARG A 426 22.65 -10.74 6.90
CA ARG A 426 21.25 -10.58 6.45
C ARG A 426 21.15 -10.26 4.96
N VAL A 427 22.09 -9.49 4.40
CA VAL A 427 22.17 -9.24 2.95
C VAL A 427 22.45 -10.53 2.17
N GLU A 428 23.33 -11.41 2.66
CA GLU A 428 23.52 -12.74 2.07
C GLU A 428 22.22 -13.58 2.10
N GLY A 429 21.42 -13.48 3.17
CA GLY A 429 20.08 -14.07 3.23
C GLY A 429 19.13 -13.56 2.15
N VAL A 430 19.19 -12.26 1.80
CA VAL A 430 18.45 -11.68 0.66
C VAL A 430 18.97 -12.24 -0.67
N VAL A 431 20.30 -12.36 -0.84
CA VAL A 431 20.91 -12.95 -2.05
C VAL A 431 20.43 -14.40 -2.25
N HIS A 432 20.39 -15.22 -1.20
CA HIS A 432 19.90 -16.60 -1.28
C HIS A 432 18.44 -16.65 -1.76
N ALA A 433 17.55 -15.88 -1.13
CA ALA A 433 16.14 -15.82 -1.51
C ALA A 433 15.93 -15.29 -2.95
N VAL A 434 16.78 -14.37 -3.41
CA VAL A 434 16.77 -13.88 -4.80
C VAL A 434 17.30 -14.94 -5.78
N LYS A 435 18.34 -15.68 -5.44
CA LYS A 435 18.87 -16.77 -6.28
C LYS A 435 17.78 -17.79 -6.61
N GLU A 436 16.93 -18.15 -5.65
CA GLU A 436 15.77 -19.03 -5.88
C GLU A 436 14.73 -18.47 -6.88
N ILE A 437 14.56 -17.14 -6.96
CA ILE A 437 13.69 -16.49 -7.95
C ILE A 437 14.36 -16.42 -9.32
N THR A 438 15.64 -16.03 -9.38
CA THR A 438 16.40 -15.88 -10.63
C THR A 438 16.76 -17.21 -11.30
N ALA A 439 16.58 -18.34 -10.59
CA ALA A 439 16.63 -19.68 -11.15
C ALA A 439 15.42 -20.03 -12.04
N LEU A 440 14.33 -19.26 -11.96
CA LEU A 440 13.11 -19.50 -12.76
C LEU A 440 13.33 -19.17 -14.24
N PRO A 441 12.69 -19.88 -15.19
CA PRO A 441 12.88 -19.68 -16.64
C PRO A 441 12.58 -18.26 -17.14
N CYS A 442 11.86 -17.46 -16.36
CA CYS A 442 11.49 -16.08 -16.65
C CYS A 442 12.68 -15.10 -16.60
N PHE A 443 13.75 -15.46 -15.87
CA PHE A 443 14.96 -14.66 -15.77
C PHE A 443 15.97 -15.12 -16.83
N LYS A 444 16.33 -14.20 -17.72
CA LYS A 444 17.28 -14.51 -18.80
C LYS A 444 18.68 -14.79 -18.24
N PRO A 445 19.45 -15.69 -18.86
CA PRO A 445 20.86 -15.86 -18.55
C PRO A 445 21.63 -14.56 -18.82
N THR A 446 22.84 -14.46 -18.29
CA THR A 446 23.71 -13.30 -18.48
C THR A 446 24.16 -13.20 -19.95
N ASN A 447 24.50 -11.99 -20.43
CA ASN A 447 24.99 -11.81 -21.82
C ASN A 447 26.17 -12.74 -22.17
N GLY A 448 27.05 -13.04 -21.19
CA GLY A 448 28.17 -13.96 -21.37
C GLY A 448 27.78 -15.44 -21.42
N GLU A 449 26.69 -15.83 -20.78
CA GLU A 449 26.09 -17.17 -20.91
C GLU A 449 25.34 -17.33 -22.25
N GLU A 450 24.63 -16.30 -22.73
CA GLU A 450 23.99 -16.32 -24.06
C GLU A 450 25.03 -16.54 -25.17
N LEU A 451 26.17 -15.85 -25.12
CA LEU A 451 27.30 -16.06 -26.04
C LEU A 451 27.88 -17.48 -25.95
N LYS A 452 28.05 -18.03 -24.73
CA LYS A 452 28.54 -19.41 -24.54
C LYS A 452 27.53 -20.47 -24.99
N ALA A 453 26.23 -20.18 -24.91
CA ALA A 453 25.16 -21.07 -25.39
C ALA A 453 25.06 -21.05 -26.92
N GLN A 454 25.13 -19.87 -27.55
CA GLN A 454 25.18 -19.74 -29.01
C GLN A 454 26.42 -20.43 -29.60
N ASN A 455 27.59 -20.25 -29.00
CA ASN A 455 28.83 -20.93 -29.41
C ASN A 455 28.85 -22.46 -29.12
N LYS A 456 27.82 -23.01 -28.44
CA LYS A 456 27.64 -24.45 -28.22
C LYS A 456 26.54 -25.08 -29.08
N ALA A 457 25.76 -24.29 -29.81
CA ALA A 457 24.83 -24.83 -30.79
C ALA A 457 25.64 -25.35 -31.99
N PRO A 458 25.52 -26.63 -32.38
CA PRO A 458 26.21 -27.13 -33.56
C PRO A 458 25.69 -26.39 -34.80
N SER A 459 26.62 -25.88 -35.61
CA SER A 459 26.31 -25.23 -36.87
C SER A 459 25.82 -26.24 -37.90
N THR A 460 24.52 -26.56 -37.86
CA THR A 460 23.86 -27.44 -38.83
C THR A 460 23.61 -26.70 -40.14
N VAL A 461 24.69 -26.41 -40.88
CA VAL A 461 24.66 -25.92 -42.26
C VAL A 461 25.69 -26.71 -43.07
N ALA A 462 25.23 -27.86 -43.59
CA ALA A 462 25.74 -28.57 -44.77
C ALA A 462 24.68 -29.61 -45.16
#